data_AF-A0A1M5JDE7-F1
#
_entry.id   AF-A0A1M5JDE7-F1
#
_cell.length_a   1.000
_cell.length_b   1.000
_cell.length_c   1.000
_cell.angle_alpha   90.00
_cell.angle_beta   90.00
_cell.angle_gamma   90.00
#
_symmetry.space_group_name_H-M   'P 1'
#
loop_
_entity.id
_entity.type
_entity.pdbx_description
1 polymer ?
#
loop_
_entity_poly.entity_id
_entity_poly.type
_entity_poly.pdbx_seq_one_letter_code
_entity_poly.pdbx_strand_id
1 'polypeptide(L)'
;MCGGRGTRLGAVGEAAEKPLVKVGGEPMVNRVLDALAASRADRAHAVVSPQAPATREHLRTRATGAAGHGGTGDSLAVVDAPGDGYVADLGYALERVDRPVLTVVADLPLLSAAAIDRVLGAAGDRAGAADASLAVYVPVDLKRGLGVSVDPETTTTVDGRPVAPTGLNVVGADDGSGDGPTDASLVLDTEPLAVNANRPRDCRVAEALLRRERGRDASDDPRGPTEQSNSTDTSP
;
A
#
# COMPACT_ATOMS: atom_id res chain seq x y z
N MET A 1 -7.72 -3.55 2.30
CA MET A 1 -7.83 -4.86 3.01
C MET A 1 -6.85 -4.90 4.18
N CYS A 2 -7.36 -5.01 5.41
CA CYS A 2 -6.64 -4.80 6.67
C CYS A 2 -6.77 -5.97 7.68
N GLY A 3 -7.17 -7.17 7.26
CA GLY A 3 -7.40 -8.33 8.16
C GLY A 3 -6.18 -9.22 8.45
N GLY A 4 -4.96 -8.82 8.07
CA GLY A 4 -3.78 -9.68 8.12
C GLY A 4 -3.25 -9.98 9.52
N ARG A 5 -3.20 -11.27 9.92
CA ARG A 5 -2.61 -11.69 11.21
C ARG A 5 -1.09 -11.59 11.30
N GLY A 6 -0.37 -11.61 10.17
CA GLY A 6 1.09 -11.50 10.19
C GLY A 6 1.86 -12.75 10.59
N THR A 7 1.27 -13.95 10.46
CA THR A 7 1.90 -15.21 10.87
C THR A 7 3.28 -15.47 10.26
N ARG A 8 3.58 -14.89 9.09
CA ARG A 8 4.88 -15.01 8.39
C ARG A 8 5.93 -13.98 8.84
N LEU A 9 5.57 -13.04 9.74
CA LEU A 9 6.45 -11.97 10.26
C LEU A 9 7.27 -12.38 11.50
N GLY A 10 7.15 -13.62 11.97
CA GLY A 10 7.87 -14.11 13.16
C GLY A 10 7.58 -13.25 14.39
N ALA A 11 8.60 -13.03 15.24
CA ALA A 11 8.47 -12.26 16.49
C ALA A 11 7.83 -10.85 16.31
N VAL A 12 8.02 -10.22 15.15
CA VAL A 12 7.39 -8.91 14.85
C VAL A 12 5.87 -9.05 14.68
N GLY A 13 5.43 -10.12 14.03
CA GLY A 13 4.00 -10.45 13.86
C GLY A 13 3.34 -11.02 15.12
N GLU A 14 4.14 -11.49 16.09
CA GLU A 14 3.65 -11.89 17.41
C GLU A 14 3.38 -10.67 18.30
N ALA A 15 4.15 -9.60 18.14
CA ALA A 15 4.01 -8.37 18.93
C ALA A 15 2.91 -7.44 18.42
N ALA A 16 2.56 -7.51 17.13
CA ALA A 16 1.53 -6.67 16.52
C ALA A 16 0.89 -7.36 15.32
N GLU A 17 -0.40 -7.08 15.11
CA GLU A 17 -1.11 -7.45 13.88
C GLU A 17 -0.40 -6.84 12.66
N LYS A 18 -0.37 -7.54 11.54
CA LYS A 18 0.45 -7.17 10.37
C LYS A 18 0.23 -5.73 9.89
N PRO A 19 -0.99 -5.22 9.71
CA PRO A 19 -1.21 -3.83 9.32
C PRO A 19 -0.59 -2.80 10.28
N LEU A 20 -0.46 -3.16 11.57
CA LEU A 20 0.10 -2.31 12.62
C LEU A 20 1.61 -2.48 12.82
N VAL A 21 2.23 -3.46 12.18
CA VAL A 21 3.69 -3.59 12.19
C VAL A 21 4.31 -2.29 11.67
N LYS A 22 5.29 -1.78 12.40
CA LYS A 22 5.97 -0.55 12.05
C LYS A 22 7.12 -0.83 11.09
N VAL A 23 7.14 -0.09 10.00
CA VAL A 23 8.33 0.08 9.15
C VAL A 23 8.78 1.52 9.41
N GLY A 24 10.07 1.79 9.62
CA GLY A 24 10.55 3.18 9.77
C GLY A 24 9.75 4.05 10.76
N GLY A 25 9.34 3.47 11.89
CA GLY A 25 8.61 4.15 12.98
C GLY A 25 7.08 4.25 12.86
N GLU A 26 6.50 3.99 11.68
CA GLU A 26 5.08 4.22 11.40
C GLU A 26 4.38 2.89 11.03
N PRO A 27 3.14 2.63 11.49
CA PRO A 27 2.34 1.47 11.05
C PRO A 27 2.20 1.41 9.52
N MET A 28 2.30 0.21 8.94
CA MET A 28 2.16 0.04 7.48
C MET A 28 0.81 0.55 6.96
N VAL A 29 -0.28 0.27 7.70
CA VAL A 29 -1.63 0.72 7.31
C VAL A 29 -1.72 2.24 7.24
N ASN A 30 -1.03 2.96 8.12
CA ASN A 30 -1.03 4.42 8.11
C ASN A 30 -0.33 4.96 6.86
N ARG A 31 0.81 4.38 6.47
CA ARG A 31 1.47 4.77 5.21
C ARG A 31 0.61 4.55 3.98
N VAL A 32 -0.08 3.41 3.90
CA VAL A 32 -0.99 3.13 2.78
C VAL A 32 -2.12 4.16 2.74
N LEU A 33 -2.69 4.52 3.90
CA LEU A 33 -3.73 5.53 4.01
C LEU A 33 -3.22 6.94 3.67
N ASP A 34 -2.01 7.30 4.09
CA ASP A 34 -1.38 8.58 3.75
C ASP A 34 -1.14 8.68 2.23
N ALA A 35 -0.68 7.59 1.61
CA ALA A 35 -0.49 7.53 0.16
C ALA A 35 -1.83 7.66 -0.61
N LEU A 36 -2.89 7.01 -0.12
CA LEU A 36 -4.24 7.15 -0.68
C LEU A 36 -4.75 8.59 -0.54
N ALA A 37 -4.61 9.19 0.63
CA ALA A 37 -5.07 10.56 0.90
C ALA A 37 -4.31 11.62 0.08
N ALA A 38 -3.05 11.34 -0.28
CA ALA A 38 -2.24 12.20 -1.14
C ALA A 38 -2.41 11.90 -2.65
N SER A 39 -3.17 10.87 -3.01
CA SER A 39 -3.44 10.49 -4.41
C SER A 39 -4.73 11.12 -4.93
N ARG A 40 -5.09 10.81 -6.18
CA ARG A 40 -6.38 11.18 -6.78
C ARG A 40 -7.56 10.28 -6.35
N ALA A 41 -7.36 9.38 -5.38
CA ALA A 41 -8.46 8.57 -4.85
C ALA A 41 -9.41 9.43 -3.99
N ASP A 42 -10.72 9.27 -4.19
CA ASP A 42 -11.72 10.12 -3.53
C ASP A 42 -11.95 9.76 -2.06
N ARG A 43 -12.24 8.48 -1.79
CA ARG A 43 -12.59 7.96 -0.46
C ARG A 43 -11.94 6.60 -0.23
N ALA A 44 -11.47 6.38 0.99
CA ALA A 44 -10.90 5.10 1.41
C ALA A 44 -11.85 4.32 2.31
N HIS A 45 -11.96 3.01 2.04
CA HIS A 45 -12.67 2.05 2.89
C HIS A 45 -11.65 1.06 3.49
N ALA A 46 -11.42 1.15 4.80
CA ALA A 46 -10.56 0.21 5.50
C ALA A 46 -11.36 -1.02 5.93
N VAL A 47 -11.18 -2.10 5.18
CA VAL A 47 -11.84 -3.40 5.44
C VAL A 47 -11.07 -4.18 6.50
N VAL A 48 -11.65 -4.32 7.68
CA VAL A 48 -11.07 -5.05 8.83
C VAL A 48 -11.79 -6.37 9.05
N SER A 49 -11.19 -7.28 9.81
CA SER A 49 -11.78 -8.57 10.14
C SER A 49 -11.65 -8.89 11.63
N PRO A 50 -12.43 -9.83 12.19
CA PRO A 50 -12.35 -10.22 13.60
C PRO A 50 -10.98 -10.74 14.03
N GLN A 51 -10.13 -11.13 13.07
CA GLN A 51 -8.77 -11.60 13.33
C GLN A 51 -7.76 -10.45 13.55
N ALA A 52 -8.16 -9.19 13.36
CA ALA A 52 -7.32 -8.00 13.54
C ALA A 52 -8.02 -6.90 14.38
N PRO A 53 -8.43 -7.19 15.63
CA PRO A 53 -9.16 -6.24 16.49
C PRO A 53 -8.36 -4.98 16.85
N ALA A 54 -7.05 -5.06 17.02
CA ALA A 54 -6.24 -3.87 17.31
C ALA A 54 -6.17 -2.94 16.09
N THR A 55 -6.08 -3.51 14.89
CA THR A 55 -6.14 -2.77 13.62
C THR A 55 -7.48 -2.07 13.47
N ARG A 56 -8.59 -2.74 13.81
CA ARG A 56 -9.93 -2.14 13.84
C ARG A 56 -9.98 -0.92 14.76
N GLU A 57 -9.50 -1.04 15.99
CA GLU A 57 -9.54 0.06 16.96
C GLU A 57 -8.69 1.25 16.50
N HIS A 58 -7.48 0.96 16.00
CA HIS A 58 -6.58 1.97 15.44
C HIS A 58 -7.22 2.74 14.29
N LEU A 59 -7.87 2.03 13.36
CA LEU A 59 -8.52 2.64 12.19
C LEU A 59 -9.76 3.45 12.56
N ARG A 60 -10.54 3.01 13.56
CA ARG A 60 -11.69 3.78 14.08
C ARG A 60 -11.22 5.06 14.75
N THR A 61 -10.17 5.00 15.55
CA THR A 61 -9.55 6.19 16.18
C THR A 61 -9.03 7.17 15.12
N ARG A 62 -8.44 6.66 14.04
CA ARG A 62 -7.99 7.48 12.91
C ARG A 62 -9.16 8.12 12.16
N ALA A 63 -10.23 7.37 11.90
CA ALA A 63 -11.40 7.84 11.18
C ALA A 63 -12.14 8.98 11.92
N THR A 64 -12.14 8.98 13.26
CA THR A 64 -12.78 10.04 14.06
C THR A 64 -11.92 11.30 14.21
N GLY A 65 -10.73 11.37 13.60
CA GLY A 65 -9.82 12.51 13.69
C GLY A 65 -9.13 12.66 15.06
N ALA A 66 -9.38 11.75 16.00
CA ALA A 66 -8.79 11.77 17.34
C ALA A 66 -7.27 11.52 17.35
N ALA A 67 -6.71 11.07 16.22
CA ALA A 67 -5.30 10.73 16.06
C ALA A 67 -4.38 11.92 15.71
N GLY A 68 -4.85 13.16 15.66
CA GLY A 68 -3.99 14.35 15.52
C GLY A 68 -3.24 14.50 14.17
N HIS A 69 -3.62 13.75 13.14
CA HIS A 69 -3.09 13.90 11.78
C HIS A 69 -4.05 14.79 11.00
N GLY A 70 -3.59 15.98 10.59
CA GLY A 70 -4.38 17.09 10.03
C GLY A 70 -4.97 16.86 8.63
N GLY A 71 -5.53 15.69 8.35
CA GLY A 71 -6.37 15.42 7.17
C GLY A 71 -7.85 15.43 7.55
N THR A 72 -8.70 15.97 6.67
CA THR A 72 -10.17 16.00 6.82
C THR A 72 -10.72 14.63 7.20
N GLY A 73 -11.27 14.50 8.40
CA GLY A 73 -11.81 13.25 8.97
C GLY A 73 -13.01 12.63 8.23
N ASP A 74 -13.36 13.12 7.03
CA ASP A 74 -14.51 12.67 6.24
C ASP A 74 -14.18 11.61 5.17
N SER A 75 -12.91 11.24 4.97
CA SER A 75 -12.49 10.40 3.84
C SER A 75 -12.22 8.92 4.17
N LEU A 76 -12.29 8.50 5.43
CA LEU A 76 -12.01 7.12 5.85
C LEU A 76 -13.23 6.46 6.49
N ALA A 77 -13.79 5.45 5.82
CA ALA A 77 -14.80 4.57 6.39
C ALA A 77 -14.20 3.22 6.81
N VAL A 78 -14.67 2.63 7.90
CA VAL A 78 -14.26 1.29 8.34
C VAL A 78 -15.36 0.29 8.02
N VAL A 79 -15.00 -0.81 7.34
CA VAL A 79 -15.91 -1.89 6.96
C VAL A 79 -15.53 -3.15 7.74
N ASP A 80 -16.45 -3.67 8.54
CA ASP A 80 -16.27 -4.89 9.30
C ASP A 80 -16.64 -6.13 8.47
N ALA A 81 -15.64 -6.76 7.85
CA ALA A 81 -15.83 -8.00 7.11
C ALA A 81 -15.93 -9.22 8.06
N PRO A 82 -16.53 -10.35 7.62
CA PRO A 82 -16.70 -11.55 8.45
C PRO A 82 -15.38 -12.22 8.86
N GLY A 83 -14.32 -12.10 8.06
CA GLY A 83 -13.04 -12.76 8.31
C GLY A 83 -12.96 -14.17 7.74
N ASP A 84 -13.73 -14.50 6.71
CA ASP A 84 -13.79 -15.85 6.11
C ASP A 84 -12.65 -16.10 5.10
N GLY A 85 -11.71 -15.16 5.00
CA GLY A 85 -10.55 -15.21 4.12
C GLY A 85 -10.53 -14.06 3.12
N TYR A 86 -9.37 -13.86 2.49
CA TYR A 86 -9.13 -12.68 1.64
C TYR A 86 -10.18 -12.50 0.54
N VAL A 87 -10.50 -13.56 -0.20
CA VAL A 87 -11.43 -13.51 -1.33
C VAL A 87 -12.86 -13.23 -0.86
N ALA A 88 -13.31 -13.92 0.20
CA ALA A 88 -14.64 -13.72 0.76
C ALA A 88 -14.81 -12.30 1.33
N ASP A 89 -13.83 -11.82 2.10
CA ASP A 89 -13.86 -10.47 2.67
C ASP A 89 -13.77 -9.38 1.59
N LEU A 90 -13.03 -9.62 0.51
CA LEU A 90 -12.98 -8.71 -0.63
C LEU A 90 -14.34 -8.63 -1.33
N GLY A 91 -14.98 -9.77 -1.63
CA GLY A 91 -16.33 -9.82 -2.19
C GLY A 91 -17.34 -9.09 -1.29
N TYR A 92 -17.32 -9.37 0.01
CA TYR A 92 -18.13 -8.69 1.01
C TYR A 92 -17.98 -7.16 0.97
N ALA A 93 -16.74 -6.67 0.82
CA ALA A 93 -16.48 -5.24 0.71
C ALA A 93 -16.95 -4.65 -0.62
N LEU A 94 -16.75 -5.36 -1.73
CA LEU A 94 -17.13 -4.92 -3.08
C LEU A 94 -18.64 -4.78 -3.28
N GLU A 95 -19.47 -5.47 -2.48
CA GLU A 95 -20.93 -5.28 -2.45
C GLU A 95 -21.37 -3.98 -1.75
N ARG A 96 -20.45 -3.29 -1.06
CA ARG A 96 -20.73 -2.15 -0.16
C ARG A 96 -20.06 -0.86 -0.59
N VAL A 97 -19.39 -0.86 -1.73
CA VAL A 97 -18.69 0.30 -2.28
C VAL A 97 -19.06 0.45 -3.75
N ASP A 98 -19.10 1.70 -4.21
CA ASP A 98 -19.33 2.00 -5.61
C ASP A 98 -18.13 1.56 -6.47
N ARG A 99 -18.41 1.18 -7.72
CA ARG A 99 -17.41 0.80 -8.72
C ARG A 99 -17.37 1.85 -9.85
N PRO A 100 -16.22 2.04 -10.53
CA PRO A 100 -14.96 1.34 -10.35
C PRO A 100 -14.26 1.67 -9.02
N VAL A 101 -13.55 0.71 -8.45
CA VAL A 101 -12.90 0.86 -7.14
C VAL A 101 -11.47 0.32 -7.13
N LEU A 102 -10.57 1.05 -6.48
CA LEU A 102 -9.22 0.61 -6.24
C LEU A 102 -9.16 -0.26 -4.97
N THR A 103 -8.60 -1.45 -5.10
CA THR A 103 -8.37 -2.38 -3.98
C THR A 103 -6.89 -2.35 -3.62
N VAL A 104 -6.58 -2.27 -2.32
CA VAL A 104 -5.19 -2.24 -1.83
C VAL A 104 -5.01 -3.05 -0.56
N VAL A 105 -3.88 -3.76 -0.47
CA VAL A 105 -3.42 -4.46 0.75
C VAL A 105 -2.70 -3.50 1.70
N ALA A 106 -2.85 -3.72 3.01
CA ALA A 106 -2.26 -2.86 4.03
C ALA A 106 -0.75 -3.08 4.28
N ASP A 107 -0.08 -3.91 3.49
CA ASP A 107 1.31 -4.33 3.68
C ASP A 107 2.29 -3.79 2.64
N LEU A 108 1.93 -2.67 2.00
CA LEU A 108 2.76 -1.92 1.05
C LEU A 108 3.35 -0.67 1.74
N PRO A 109 4.36 -0.80 2.61
CA PRO A 109 4.90 0.33 3.38
C PRO A 109 5.60 1.39 2.52
N LEU A 110 5.85 1.12 1.24
CA LEU A 110 6.47 2.05 0.29
C LEU A 110 5.46 2.62 -0.71
N LEU A 111 4.17 2.32 -0.58
CA LEU A 111 3.15 2.83 -1.49
C LEU A 111 3.19 4.35 -1.52
N SER A 112 3.15 4.92 -2.72
CA SER A 112 3.16 6.37 -2.93
C SER A 112 1.94 6.81 -3.72
N ALA A 113 1.53 8.07 -3.52
CA ALA A 113 0.47 8.70 -4.31
C ALA A 113 0.74 8.62 -5.82
N ALA A 114 1.99 8.86 -6.24
CA ALA A 114 2.38 8.76 -7.63
C ALA A 114 2.21 7.34 -8.22
N ALA A 115 2.45 6.29 -7.43
CA ALA A 115 2.22 4.91 -7.87
C ALA A 115 0.70 4.62 -8.01
N ILE A 116 -0.11 5.09 -7.07
CA ILE A 116 -1.58 4.99 -7.13
C ILE A 116 -2.11 5.72 -8.36
N ASP A 117 -1.68 6.97 -8.57
CA ASP A 117 -2.13 7.81 -9.68
C ASP A 117 -1.74 7.23 -11.04
N ARG A 118 -0.58 6.58 -11.14
CA ARG A 118 -0.18 5.87 -12.36
C ARG A 118 -1.12 4.70 -12.66
N VAL A 119 -1.55 3.95 -11.65
CA VAL A 119 -2.53 2.86 -11.81
C VAL A 119 -3.90 3.41 -12.20
N LEU A 120 -4.38 4.47 -11.52
CA LEU A 120 -5.65 5.12 -11.84
C LEU A 120 -5.66 5.70 -13.25
N GLY A 121 -4.56 6.34 -13.68
CA GLY A 121 -4.41 6.87 -15.05
C GLY A 121 -4.48 5.76 -16.08
N ALA A 122 -3.70 4.68 -15.87
CA ALA A 122 -3.74 3.53 -16.76
C ALA A 122 -5.14 2.90 -16.83
N ALA A 123 -5.87 2.82 -15.71
CA ALA A 123 -7.24 2.32 -15.70
C ALA A 123 -8.18 3.23 -16.53
N GLY A 124 -8.12 4.55 -16.33
CA GLY A 124 -8.96 5.53 -17.02
C GLY A 124 -8.69 5.67 -18.52
N ASP A 125 -7.46 5.46 -18.97
CA ASP A 125 -7.07 5.62 -20.38
C ASP A 125 -7.57 4.46 -21.29
N ARG A 126 -8.20 3.42 -20.73
CA ARG A 126 -8.66 2.24 -21.48
C ARG A 126 -10.05 2.42 -22.08
N ALA A 127 -10.30 1.80 -23.23
CA ALA A 127 -11.64 1.68 -23.77
C ALA A 127 -12.50 0.81 -22.82
N GLY A 128 -13.69 1.31 -22.43
CA GLY A 128 -14.50 0.65 -21.40
C GLY A 128 -13.89 0.71 -20.00
N ALA A 129 -13.05 1.72 -19.71
CA ALA A 129 -12.32 1.88 -18.44
C ALA A 129 -13.17 1.74 -17.16
N ALA A 130 -14.44 2.16 -17.22
CA ALA A 130 -15.34 2.02 -16.08
C ALA A 130 -15.71 0.56 -15.81
N ASP A 131 -15.77 -0.28 -16.84
CA ASP A 131 -16.32 -1.63 -16.80
C ASP A 131 -15.23 -2.69 -16.57
N ALA A 132 -14.00 -2.47 -17.07
CA ALA A 132 -12.92 -3.45 -17.01
C ALA A 132 -12.11 -3.41 -15.70
N SER A 133 -11.87 -4.59 -15.11
CA SER A 133 -10.93 -4.75 -13.99
C SER A 133 -9.48 -4.73 -14.47
N LEU A 134 -8.58 -4.25 -13.61
CA LEU A 134 -7.15 -4.13 -13.85
C LEU A 134 -6.33 -4.77 -12.72
N ALA A 135 -5.70 -5.90 -13.03
CA ALA A 135 -4.72 -6.53 -12.15
C ALA A 135 -3.34 -5.88 -12.32
N VAL A 136 -2.72 -5.45 -11.22
CA VAL A 136 -1.40 -4.80 -11.27
C VAL A 136 -0.31 -5.71 -10.72
N TYR A 137 0.73 -5.87 -11.53
CA TYR A 137 1.86 -6.74 -11.26
C TYR A 137 3.18 -5.99 -11.30
N VAL A 138 4.19 -6.58 -10.66
CA VAL A 138 5.60 -6.21 -10.79
C VAL A 138 6.41 -7.38 -11.35
N PRO A 139 7.52 -7.15 -12.06
CA PRO A 139 8.43 -8.22 -12.46
C PRO A 139 8.96 -8.99 -11.24
N VAL A 140 9.01 -10.32 -11.32
CA VAL A 140 9.62 -11.16 -10.27
C VAL A 140 11.10 -10.80 -10.08
N ASP A 141 11.79 -10.47 -11.16
CA ASP A 141 13.22 -10.11 -11.10
C ASP A 141 13.46 -8.79 -10.37
N LEU A 142 12.52 -7.84 -10.42
CA LEU A 142 12.56 -6.63 -9.57
C LEU A 142 12.50 -7.03 -8.09
N LYS A 143 11.54 -7.89 -7.70
CA LYS A 143 11.43 -8.38 -6.31
C LYS A 143 12.73 -9.10 -5.87
N ARG A 144 13.31 -9.93 -6.73
CA ARG A 144 14.57 -10.63 -6.46
C ARG A 144 15.74 -9.66 -6.31
N GLY A 145 15.86 -8.67 -7.20
CA GLY A 145 16.90 -7.66 -7.16
C GLY A 145 16.85 -6.81 -5.89
N LEU A 146 15.65 -6.54 -5.37
CA LEU A 146 15.45 -5.86 -4.08
C LEU A 146 15.69 -6.76 -2.86
N GLY A 147 15.81 -8.08 -3.04
CA GLY A 147 15.95 -9.04 -1.95
C GLY A 147 14.68 -9.28 -1.13
N VAL A 148 13.51 -8.95 -1.68
CA VAL A 148 12.22 -9.16 -1.02
C VAL A 148 11.61 -10.51 -1.38
N SER A 149 10.66 -10.96 -0.57
CA SER A 149 9.92 -12.20 -0.77
C SER A 149 9.17 -12.24 -2.09
N VAL A 150 9.29 -13.38 -2.77
CA VAL A 150 8.41 -13.79 -3.87
C VAL A 150 7.58 -14.96 -3.37
N ASP A 151 6.26 -14.89 -3.52
CA ASP A 151 5.36 -15.98 -3.19
C ASP A 151 5.02 -16.76 -4.47
N PRO A 152 5.63 -17.94 -4.69
CA PRO A 152 5.49 -18.70 -5.93
C PRO A 152 4.05 -19.16 -6.18
N GLU A 153 3.20 -19.28 -5.14
CA GLU A 153 1.80 -19.68 -5.29
C GLU A 153 0.96 -18.59 -5.97
N THR A 154 1.45 -17.35 -5.95
CA THR A 154 0.74 -16.19 -6.52
C THR A 154 1.43 -15.60 -7.74
N THR A 155 2.63 -16.08 -8.09
CA THR A 155 3.30 -15.65 -9.31
C THR A 155 2.60 -16.21 -10.54
N THR A 156 2.54 -15.41 -11.59
CA THR A 156 1.98 -15.81 -12.90
C THR A 156 2.88 -15.32 -14.03
N THR A 157 2.47 -15.53 -15.28
CA THR A 157 3.17 -15.05 -16.47
C THR A 157 2.29 -14.05 -17.22
N VAL A 158 2.82 -12.86 -17.50
CA VAL A 158 2.21 -11.86 -18.38
C VAL A 158 3.22 -11.56 -19.49
N ASP A 159 2.81 -11.65 -20.75
CA ASP A 159 3.65 -11.44 -21.93
C ASP A 159 4.98 -12.23 -21.90
N GLY A 160 4.91 -13.49 -21.45
CA GLY A 160 6.07 -14.38 -21.34
C GLY A 160 7.04 -14.05 -20.20
N ARG A 161 6.69 -13.11 -19.30
CA ARG A 161 7.53 -12.71 -18.17
C ARG A 161 6.91 -13.15 -16.84
N PRO A 162 7.70 -13.73 -15.91
CA PRO A 162 7.22 -14.00 -14.55
C PRO A 162 6.94 -12.71 -13.80
N VAL A 163 5.73 -12.60 -13.27
CA VAL A 163 5.25 -11.43 -12.53
C VAL A 163 4.60 -11.83 -11.21
N ALA A 164 4.62 -10.93 -10.24
CA ALA A 164 3.99 -11.10 -8.94
C ALA A 164 2.94 -10.02 -8.70
N PRO A 165 1.78 -10.35 -8.09
CA PRO A 165 0.77 -9.36 -7.77
C PRO A 165 1.33 -8.35 -6.77
N THR A 166 0.93 -7.09 -6.95
CA THR A 166 1.30 -5.99 -6.04
C THR A 166 0.39 -5.94 -4.81
N GLY A 167 -0.85 -6.43 -4.97
CA GLY A 167 -1.93 -6.21 -4.00
C GLY A 167 -2.59 -4.85 -4.13
N LEU A 168 -2.29 -4.08 -5.19
CA LEU A 168 -3.01 -2.89 -5.64
C LEU A 168 -3.71 -3.25 -6.96
N ASN A 169 -5.04 -3.14 -7.07
CA ASN A 169 -5.77 -3.45 -8.31
C ASN A 169 -6.93 -2.48 -8.51
N VAL A 170 -7.52 -2.46 -9.70
CA VAL A 170 -8.81 -1.77 -9.96
C VAL A 170 -9.86 -2.83 -10.28
N VAL A 171 -11.04 -2.69 -9.69
CA VAL A 171 -12.21 -3.51 -10.00
C VAL A 171 -13.17 -2.63 -10.77
N GLY A 172 -13.50 -3.03 -12.00
CA GLY A 172 -14.44 -2.33 -12.88
C GLY A 172 -15.90 -2.56 -12.48
N ALA A 173 -16.81 -1.86 -13.13
CA ALA A 173 -18.26 -1.86 -12.89
C ALA A 173 -18.97 -3.11 -13.42
N ASP A 174 -18.38 -3.83 -14.38
CA ASP A 174 -18.94 -5.10 -14.86
C ASP A 174 -18.77 -6.19 -13.78
N ASP A 175 -19.83 -6.96 -13.56
CA ASP A 175 -19.86 -8.10 -12.64
C ASP A 175 -19.46 -9.42 -13.31
N GLY A 176 -19.06 -9.36 -14.59
CA GLY A 176 -18.62 -10.52 -15.38
C GLY A 176 -19.77 -11.26 -16.04
N SER A 177 -20.92 -10.61 -16.23
CA SER A 177 -22.10 -11.18 -16.90
C SER A 177 -22.13 -10.97 -18.42
N GLY A 178 -21.16 -10.22 -18.99
CA GLY A 178 -21.06 -9.93 -20.42
C GLY A 178 -19.83 -10.54 -21.13
N ASP A 179 -19.95 -10.73 -22.45
CA ASP A 179 -18.92 -11.22 -23.40
C ASP A 179 -17.79 -10.17 -23.65
N GLY A 180 -17.52 -9.28 -22.67
CA GLY A 180 -16.57 -8.15 -22.71
C GLY A 180 -15.27 -8.39 -21.94
N PRO A 181 -14.25 -7.51 -22.06
CA PRO A 181 -12.85 -7.86 -21.82
C PRO A 181 -12.59 -8.37 -20.40
N THR A 182 -12.15 -9.62 -20.39
CA THR A 182 -11.42 -10.35 -19.36
C THR A 182 -10.34 -9.47 -18.72
N ASP A 183 -10.22 -9.54 -17.38
CA ASP A 183 -9.28 -8.79 -16.53
C ASP A 183 -7.99 -8.35 -17.25
N ALA A 184 -7.81 -7.04 -17.44
CA ALA A 184 -6.59 -6.50 -18.02
C ALA A 184 -5.42 -6.64 -17.04
N SER A 185 -4.21 -6.83 -17.56
CA SER A 185 -2.99 -6.85 -16.76
C SER A 185 -2.16 -5.59 -17.00
N LEU A 186 -1.62 -5.01 -15.92
CA LEU A 186 -0.63 -3.92 -15.97
C LEU A 186 0.63 -4.35 -15.24
N VAL A 187 1.76 -4.37 -15.94
CA VAL A 187 3.07 -4.65 -15.34
C VAL A 187 3.83 -3.34 -15.13
N LEU A 188 4.17 -3.03 -13.89
CA LEU A 188 4.94 -1.84 -13.51
C LEU A 188 6.28 -2.23 -12.89
N ASP A 189 7.36 -1.66 -13.41
CA ASP A 189 8.70 -1.79 -12.83
C ASP A 189 8.92 -0.64 -11.84
N THR A 190 8.42 -0.79 -10.61
CA THR A 190 8.46 0.27 -9.60
C THR A 190 8.61 -0.30 -8.19
N GLU A 191 9.60 0.19 -7.44
CA GLU A 191 9.92 -0.30 -6.09
C GLU A 191 8.75 -0.14 -5.08
N PRO A 192 8.01 1.00 -5.04
CA PRO A 192 6.82 1.18 -4.20
C PRO A 192 5.80 0.05 -4.21
N LEU A 193 5.60 -0.61 -5.37
CA LEU A 193 4.63 -1.69 -5.55
C LEU A 193 5.27 -3.08 -5.43
N ALA A 194 6.60 -3.16 -5.39
CA ALA A 194 7.33 -4.42 -5.32
C ALA A 194 7.57 -4.91 -3.89
N VAL A 195 7.39 -4.07 -2.87
CA VAL A 195 7.73 -4.42 -1.49
C VAL A 195 6.48 -4.66 -0.66
N ASN A 196 5.94 -5.88 -0.72
CA ASN A 196 4.96 -6.36 0.27
C ASN A 196 5.70 -6.87 1.51
N ALA A 197 5.51 -6.22 2.65
CA ALA A 197 6.16 -6.56 3.92
C ALA A 197 5.50 -7.79 4.58
N ASN A 198 5.84 -8.96 4.07
CA ASN A 198 5.30 -10.26 4.50
C ASN A 198 6.19 -10.99 5.51
N ARG A 199 7.50 -10.70 5.49
CA ARG A 199 8.52 -11.33 6.32
C ARG A 199 9.46 -10.28 6.92
N PRO A 200 10.21 -10.60 8.00
CA PRO A 200 11.13 -9.63 8.62
C PRO A 200 12.18 -9.05 7.67
N ARG A 201 12.63 -9.83 6.67
CA ARG A 201 13.53 -9.32 5.63
C ARG A 201 12.88 -8.23 4.78
N ASP A 202 11.59 -8.36 4.46
CA ASP A 202 10.88 -7.42 3.61
C ASP A 202 10.72 -6.07 4.33
N CYS A 203 10.42 -6.10 5.63
CA CYS A 203 10.42 -4.90 6.47
C CYS A 203 11.79 -4.22 6.46
N ARG A 204 12.89 -4.96 6.63
CA ARG A 204 14.25 -4.39 6.60
C ARG A 204 14.59 -3.74 5.25
N VAL A 205 14.18 -4.37 4.15
CA VAL A 205 14.34 -3.78 2.81
C VAL A 205 13.52 -2.50 2.69
N ALA A 206 12.25 -2.51 3.09
CA ALA A 206 11.41 -1.32 3.08
C ALA A 206 12.03 -0.17 3.89
N GLU A 207 12.55 -0.45 5.10
CA GLU A 207 13.22 0.55 5.91
C GLU A 207 14.49 1.11 5.26
N ALA A 208 15.27 0.27 4.58
CA ALA A 208 16.46 0.69 3.87
C ALA A 208 16.12 1.62 2.69
N LEU A 209 15.06 1.29 1.94
CA LEU A 209 14.57 2.12 0.83
C LEU A 209 14.02 3.46 1.32
N LEU A 210 13.26 3.48 2.41
CA LEU A 210 12.81 4.73 3.04
C LEU A 210 13.97 5.62 3.51
N ARG A 211 15.05 5.03 4.03
CA ARG A 211 16.27 5.79 4.38
C ARG A 211 16.96 6.34 3.13
N ARG A 212 16.98 5.58 2.04
CA ARG A 212 17.57 6.00 0.76
C ARG A 212 16.83 7.20 0.18
N GLU A 213 15.50 7.19 0.22
CA GLU A 213 14.67 8.30 -0.28
C GLU A 213 14.90 9.58 0.54
N ARG A 214 14.84 9.50 1.87
CA ARG A 214 15.14 10.66 2.74
C ARG A 214 16.54 11.24 2.52
N GLY A 215 17.53 10.39 2.23
CA GLY A 215 18.88 10.84 1.89
C GLY A 215 18.97 11.56 0.54
N ARG A 216 18.13 11.18 -0.44
CA ARG A 216 18.01 11.89 -1.72
C ARG A 216 17.36 13.26 -1.51
N ASP A 217 16.23 13.30 -0.79
CA ASP A 217 15.52 14.57 -0.53
C ASP A 217 16.40 15.57 0.26
N ALA A 218 17.22 15.08 1.20
CA ALA A 218 18.14 15.91 1.96
C ALA A 218 19.37 16.38 1.17
N SER A 219 19.76 15.67 0.10
CA SER A 219 20.86 16.09 -0.79
C SER A 219 20.40 17.01 -1.92
N ASP A 220 19.11 17.01 -2.24
CA ASP A 220 18.47 17.91 -3.19
C ASP A 220 17.90 19.20 -2.54
N ASP A 221 18.02 19.42 -1.22
CA ASP A 221 17.66 20.70 -0.57
C ASP A 221 18.73 21.76 -0.87
N PRO A 222 18.41 22.84 -1.62
CA PRO A 222 19.38 23.90 -1.96
C PRO A 222 19.83 24.73 -0.75
N ARG A 223 19.26 24.50 0.45
CA ARG A 223 19.67 25.14 1.71
C ARG A 223 20.56 24.18 2.50
N GLY A 224 21.80 24.01 2.04
CA GLY A 224 22.83 23.25 2.76
C GLY A 224 23.06 23.77 4.19
N PRO A 225 23.70 22.98 5.06
CA PRO A 225 23.82 23.28 6.48
C PRO A 225 24.55 24.61 6.68
N THR A 226 23.88 25.56 7.32
CA THR A 226 24.50 26.80 7.84
C THR A 226 25.59 26.41 8.84
N GLU A 227 26.85 26.44 8.43
CA GLU A 227 27.98 26.49 9.34
C GLU A 227 27.90 27.80 10.13
N GLN A 228 27.40 27.71 11.37
CA GLN A 228 27.58 28.79 12.34
C GLN A 228 29.02 28.74 12.84
N SER A 229 29.86 29.61 12.28
CA SER A 229 31.19 29.90 12.81
C SER A 229 31.08 30.58 14.17
N ASN A 230 31.13 29.81 15.26
CA ASN A 230 31.41 30.35 16.58
C ASN A 230 32.92 30.59 16.69
N SER A 231 33.40 31.80 16.38
CA SER A 231 34.70 32.25 16.86
C SER A 231 34.52 32.84 18.26
N THR A 232 34.78 32.01 19.28
CA THR A 232 35.09 32.50 20.61
C THR A 232 36.44 33.19 20.56
N ASP A 233 36.44 34.52 20.48
CA ASP A 233 37.62 35.31 20.82
C ASP A 233 37.55 35.64 22.31
N THR A 234 38.32 34.87 23.08
CA THR A 234 38.55 35.08 24.49
C THR A 234 40.04 35.36 24.63
N SER A 235 40.42 36.53 25.14
CA SER A 235 41.44 36.75 26.20
C SER A 235 42.09 38.15 26.13
N PRO A 236 42.70 38.63 27.24
CA PRO A 236 42.44 39.94 27.86
C PRO A 236 43.33 41.10 27.43
#